data_AF-A0A8T7DF91-F1
#
_entry.id   AF-A0A8T7DF91-F1
#
_cell.length_a   1.000
_cell.length_b   1.000
_cell.length_c   1.000
_cell.angle_alpha   90.00
_cell.angle_beta   90.00
_cell.angle_gamma   90.00
#
_symmetry.space_group_name_H-M   'P 1'
#
loop_
_entity.id
_entity.type
_entity.pdbx_description
1 polymer ?
#
loop_
_entity_poly.entity_id
_entity_poly.type
_entity_poly.pdbx_seq_one_letter_code
_entity_poly.pdbx_strand_id
1 'polypeptide(L)'
;MPDRRHLFRGIHDPETVRAGVAVGSRAFSASKGDARVQVFLTNTGTGHRLPTYVTPEIRLEAYQQDADGIRIPGTEAITPIVRRLDLQLTTEYFDTRLAPGQTATLDYKKPISPRAHWLATRVYVEPDAFYTRIYEALLEMDMDEQGAQLIREALAESARSGYSIHEKRYPLGKNDNGHLGPARIKSAR
;
A
#
# COMPACT_ATOMS: atom_id res chain seq x y z
N MET A 1 -15.12 9.58 -20.45
CA MET A 1 -15.00 8.71 -21.65
C MET A 1 -13.80 9.18 -22.47
N PRO A 2 -12.57 8.72 -22.14
CA PRO A 2 -11.39 9.03 -22.94
C PRO A 2 -11.58 8.58 -24.39
N ASP A 3 -11.25 9.44 -25.35
CA ASP A 3 -11.23 9.16 -26.79
C ASP A 3 -12.54 8.60 -27.39
N ARG A 4 -13.69 8.84 -26.74
CA ARG A 4 -15.02 8.33 -27.16
C ARG A 4 -15.08 6.81 -27.31
N ARG A 5 -14.23 6.07 -26.60
CA ARG A 5 -14.22 4.60 -26.60
C ARG A 5 -15.09 4.05 -25.47
N HIS A 6 -15.90 3.04 -25.75
CA HIS A 6 -16.78 2.36 -24.79
C HIS A 6 -16.06 1.23 -24.02
N LEU A 7 -14.86 1.51 -23.51
CA LEU A 7 -14.05 0.48 -22.84
C LEU A 7 -14.43 0.23 -21.37
N PHE A 8 -15.29 1.09 -20.77
CA PHE A 8 -15.77 0.99 -19.37
C PHE A 8 -14.69 0.58 -18.35
N ARG A 9 -13.46 1.07 -18.51
CA ARG A 9 -12.35 0.79 -17.59
C ARG A 9 -12.60 1.45 -16.24
N GLY A 10 -12.18 0.77 -15.18
CA GLY A 10 -12.43 1.19 -13.80
C GLY A 10 -11.30 0.76 -12.87
N ILE A 11 -11.66 0.36 -11.64
CA ILE A 11 -10.69 0.05 -10.58
C ILE A 11 -9.79 -1.16 -10.87
N HIS A 12 -10.10 -2.00 -11.86
CA HIS A 12 -9.20 -3.08 -12.32
C HIS A 12 -8.13 -2.62 -13.32
N ASP A 13 -8.23 -1.41 -13.87
CA ASP A 13 -7.30 -0.90 -14.88
C ASP A 13 -6.31 0.09 -14.23
N PRO A 14 -5.01 -0.26 -14.11
CA PRO A 14 -4.04 0.57 -13.40
C PRO A 14 -3.84 1.96 -14.01
N GLU A 15 -3.95 2.10 -15.32
CA GLU A 15 -3.82 3.37 -16.02
C GLU A 15 -5.00 4.30 -15.70
N THR A 16 -6.22 3.76 -15.69
CA THR A 16 -7.44 4.48 -15.32
C THR A 16 -7.34 5.01 -13.89
N VAL A 17 -6.88 4.19 -12.94
CA VAL A 17 -6.69 4.64 -11.56
C VAL A 17 -5.62 5.72 -11.46
N ARG A 18 -4.45 5.52 -12.09
CA ARG A 18 -3.37 6.53 -12.09
C ARG A 18 -3.81 7.87 -12.68
N ALA A 19 -4.61 7.86 -13.73
CA ALA A 19 -5.14 9.09 -14.34
C ALA A 19 -6.11 9.85 -13.41
N GLY A 20 -6.78 9.15 -12.49
CA GLY A 20 -7.73 9.72 -11.55
C GLY A 20 -7.12 10.29 -10.27
N VAL A 21 -5.80 10.17 -10.07
CA VAL A 21 -5.16 10.49 -8.78
C VAL A 21 -3.82 11.22 -8.92
N ALA A 22 -3.48 11.99 -7.90
CA ALA A 22 -2.08 12.34 -7.63
C ALA A 22 -1.57 11.42 -6.51
N VAL A 23 -0.42 10.78 -6.72
CA VAL A 23 0.09 9.76 -5.81
C VAL A 23 1.61 9.87 -5.71
N GLY A 24 2.16 9.57 -4.53
CA GLY A 24 3.59 9.50 -4.38
C GLY A 24 4.07 9.34 -2.95
N SER A 25 5.37 9.53 -2.79
CA SER A 25 6.06 9.54 -1.51
C SER A 25 7.07 10.70 -1.46
N ARG A 26 7.13 11.39 -0.32
CA ARG A 26 7.92 12.61 -0.12
C ARG A 26 8.49 12.70 1.29
N ALA A 27 9.36 13.69 1.50
CA ALA A 27 10.00 13.97 2.79
C ALA A 27 10.73 12.77 3.42
N PHE A 28 11.39 11.96 2.58
CA PHE A 28 12.21 10.86 3.08
C PHE A 28 13.40 11.38 3.89
N SER A 29 13.63 10.77 5.06
CA SER A 29 14.87 10.94 5.81
C SER A 29 15.20 9.68 6.59
N ALA A 30 16.49 9.36 6.66
CA ALA A 30 17.04 8.31 7.52
C ALA A 30 18.11 8.97 8.40
N SER A 31 17.79 9.22 9.67
CA SER A 31 18.72 9.85 10.61
C SER A 31 18.39 9.47 12.05
N LYS A 32 19.41 9.51 12.92
CA LYS A 32 19.27 9.23 14.36
C LYS A 32 18.63 7.85 14.66
N GLY A 33 18.88 6.87 13.80
CA GLY A 33 18.34 5.52 13.95
C GLY A 33 16.87 5.35 13.53
N ASP A 34 16.23 6.40 13.00
CA ASP A 34 14.84 6.35 12.52
C ASP A 34 14.76 6.57 11.01
N ALA A 35 13.82 5.87 10.37
CA ALA A 35 13.38 6.13 9.01
C ALA A 35 12.04 6.88 9.02
N ARG A 36 11.93 7.92 8.19
CA ARG A 36 10.71 8.70 7.99
C ARG A 36 10.40 8.86 6.51
N VAL A 37 9.13 8.77 6.15
CA VAL A 37 8.62 9.12 4.81
C VAL A 37 7.11 9.37 4.91
N GLN A 38 6.59 10.29 4.09
CA GLN A 38 5.15 10.46 3.92
C GLN A 38 4.73 9.86 2.58
N VAL A 39 3.79 8.92 2.60
CA VAL A 39 3.09 8.41 1.39
C VAL A 39 1.76 9.14 1.29
N PHE A 40 1.36 9.53 0.08
CA PHE A 40 0.10 10.24 -0.13
C PHE A 40 -0.66 9.74 -1.35
N LEU A 41 -1.98 9.90 -1.30
CA LEU A 41 -2.89 9.71 -2.42
C LEU A 41 -3.97 10.79 -2.38
N THR A 42 -4.15 11.48 -3.49
CA THR A 42 -5.16 12.53 -3.68
C THR A 42 -6.10 12.13 -4.80
N ASN A 43 -7.41 12.22 -4.55
CA ASN A 43 -8.42 12.00 -5.58
C ASN A 43 -8.58 13.28 -6.45
N THR A 44 -7.81 13.37 -7.53
CA THR A 44 -7.74 14.59 -8.36
C THR A 44 -8.68 14.55 -9.57
N GLY A 45 -8.99 13.37 -10.08
CA GLY A 45 -9.64 13.19 -11.38
C GLY A 45 -10.98 12.45 -11.34
N THR A 46 -11.47 12.05 -10.17
CA THR A 46 -12.79 11.40 -10.07
C THR A 46 -13.83 12.35 -9.46
N GLY A 47 -15.04 12.35 -10.03
CA GLY A 47 -16.17 13.18 -9.58
C GLY A 47 -16.95 12.59 -8.40
N HIS A 48 -16.42 11.55 -7.75
CA HIS A 48 -17.06 10.80 -6.67
C HIS A 48 -16.02 10.39 -5.63
N ARG A 49 -16.44 9.66 -4.59
CA ARG A 49 -15.50 9.06 -3.64
C ARG A 49 -14.62 8.00 -4.32
N LEU A 50 -13.36 7.91 -3.92
CA LEU A 50 -12.39 6.92 -4.40
C LEU A 50 -11.96 5.99 -3.26
N PRO A 51 -12.07 4.65 -3.43
CA PRO A 51 -12.87 3.97 -4.47
C PRO A 51 -14.38 4.26 -4.35
N THR A 52 -15.19 3.96 -5.37
CA THR A 52 -16.63 4.35 -5.38
C THR A 52 -17.52 3.45 -4.52
N TYR A 53 -17.25 2.15 -4.49
CA TYR A 53 -18.10 1.14 -3.84
C TYR A 53 -17.43 0.52 -2.62
N VAL A 54 -18.08 -0.48 -2.03
CA VAL A 54 -17.59 -1.25 -0.88
C VAL A 54 -16.53 -2.28 -1.26
N THR A 55 -16.47 -2.65 -2.54
CA THR A 55 -15.63 -3.75 -3.03
C THR A 55 -14.15 -3.44 -2.94
N PRO A 56 -13.66 -2.31 -3.50
CA PRO A 56 -12.23 -2.11 -3.60
C PRO A 56 -11.63 -1.50 -2.34
N GLU A 57 -10.36 -1.78 -2.13
CA GLU A 57 -9.53 -1.15 -1.11
C GLU A 57 -8.27 -0.56 -1.76
N ILE A 58 -7.85 0.61 -1.29
CA ILE A 58 -6.53 1.16 -1.62
C ILE A 58 -5.74 1.29 -0.32
N ARG A 59 -4.51 0.78 -0.30
CA ARG A 59 -3.61 0.83 0.85
C ARG A 59 -2.42 1.72 0.55
N LEU A 60 -2.19 2.73 1.40
CA LEU A 60 -0.90 3.40 1.49
C LEU A 60 -0.02 2.57 2.42
N GLU A 61 1.16 2.19 1.97
CA GLU A 61 2.04 1.30 2.71
C GLU A 61 3.47 1.84 2.77
N ALA A 62 4.13 1.62 3.92
CA ALA A 62 5.55 1.79 4.07
C ALA A 62 6.12 0.68 4.97
N TYR A 63 7.27 0.10 4.59
CA TYR A 63 7.90 -1.01 5.29
C TYR A 63 9.38 -1.10 4.96
N GLN A 64 10.17 -1.69 5.84
CA GLN A 64 11.60 -1.88 5.60
C GLN A 64 11.86 -3.23 4.94
N GLN A 65 12.90 -3.28 4.12
CA GLN A 65 13.37 -4.48 3.45
C GLN A 65 14.85 -4.71 3.75
N ASP A 66 15.25 -5.97 3.80
CA ASP A 66 16.65 -6.35 3.89
C ASP A 66 17.38 -6.25 2.54
N ALA A 67 18.62 -6.74 2.50
CA ALA A 67 19.48 -6.72 1.33
C ALA A 67 18.84 -7.41 0.10
N ASP A 68 18.08 -8.47 0.33
CA ASP A 68 17.46 -9.29 -0.71
C ASP A 68 16.09 -8.72 -1.15
N GLY A 69 15.67 -7.61 -0.56
CA GLY A 69 14.37 -6.99 -0.83
C GLY A 69 13.21 -7.67 -0.08
N ILE A 70 13.49 -8.56 0.87
CA ILE A 70 12.47 -9.22 1.66
C ILE A 70 11.96 -8.26 2.74
N ARG A 71 10.63 -8.15 2.87
CA ARG A 71 9.99 -7.31 3.89
C ARG A 71 10.40 -7.80 5.29
N ILE A 72 10.80 -6.86 6.14
CA ILE A 72 11.14 -7.13 7.54
C ILE A 72 9.85 -7.00 8.38
N PRO A 73 9.39 -8.07 9.07
CA PRO A 73 8.18 -8.03 9.89
C PRO A 73 8.25 -6.98 11.01
N GLY A 74 7.10 -6.39 11.36
CA GLY A 74 6.97 -5.38 12.40
C GLY A 74 7.40 -3.97 11.96
N THR A 75 7.97 -3.84 10.76
CA THR A 75 8.37 -2.54 10.20
C THR A 75 7.28 -1.91 9.36
N GLU A 76 6.19 -2.61 9.07
CA GLU A 76 5.09 -2.11 8.26
C GLU A 76 4.24 -1.04 8.95
N ALA A 77 3.72 -0.12 8.15
CA ALA A 77 2.62 0.77 8.48
C ALA A 77 1.70 0.87 7.26
N ILE A 78 0.39 0.91 7.51
CA ILE A 78 -0.65 0.88 6.48
C ILE A 78 -1.74 1.90 6.84
N THR A 79 -2.16 2.71 5.86
CA THR A 79 -3.39 3.51 5.92
C THR A 79 -4.37 2.99 4.86
N PRO A 80 -5.51 2.40 5.25
CA PRO A 80 -6.51 1.93 4.30
C PRO A 80 -7.45 3.06 3.85
N ILE A 81 -7.81 3.05 2.57
CA ILE A 81 -8.76 3.93 1.91
C ILE A 81 -9.88 3.03 1.37
N VAL A 82 -10.93 2.87 2.18
CA VAL A 82 -11.95 1.85 1.99
C VAL A 82 -13.23 2.25 2.71
N ARG A 83 -14.36 1.71 2.25
CA ARG A 83 -15.59 1.67 3.03
C ARG A 83 -15.76 0.26 3.59
N ARG A 84 -15.55 0.10 4.89
CA ARG A 84 -15.55 -1.20 5.54
C ARG A 84 -16.92 -1.48 6.15
N LEU A 85 -17.56 -2.54 5.66
CA LEU A 85 -18.75 -3.13 6.24
C LEU A 85 -18.50 -4.59 6.67
N ASP A 86 -19.46 -5.12 7.41
CA ASP A 86 -19.66 -6.56 7.57
C ASP A 86 -19.98 -7.24 6.22
N LEU A 87 -19.89 -8.57 6.19
CA LEU A 87 -20.11 -9.33 4.94
C LEU A 87 -21.58 -9.30 4.48
N GLN A 88 -22.51 -9.01 5.39
CA GLN A 88 -23.95 -8.88 5.08
C GLN A 88 -24.33 -7.46 4.62
N LEU A 89 -23.37 -6.52 4.58
CA LEU A 89 -23.59 -5.12 4.17
C LEU A 89 -24.62 -4.37 5.04
N THR A 90 -24.79 -4.80 6.29
CA THR A 90 -25.76 -4.22 7.22
C THR A 90 -25.14 -3.18 8.14
N THR A 91 -23.87 -3.36 8.49
CA THR A 91 -23.17 -2.55 9.48
C THR A 91 -21.92 -1.96 8.87
N GLU A 92 -21.86 -0.63 8.80
CA GLU A 92 -20.65 0.10 8.42
C GLU A 92 -19.77 0.33 9.64
N TYR A 93 -18.53 -0.16 9.58
CA TYR A 93 -17.54 0.04 10.62
C TYR A 93 -16.80 1.38 10.45
N PHE A 94 -16.41 1.72 9.22
CA PHE A 94 -15.79 3.01 8.89
C PHE A 94 -15.77 3.27 7.37
N ASP A 95 -15.68 4.54 6.98
CA ASP A 95 -15.49 4.99 5.60
C ASP A 95 -14.33 6.00 5.52
N THR A 96 -13.21 5.57 4.95
CA THR A 96 -12.01 6.40 4.70
C THR A 96 -11.84 6.75 3.22
N ARG A 97 -12.84 6.49 2.38
CA ARG A 97 -12.78 6.79 0.94
C ARG A 97 -12.59 8.29 0.70
N LEU A 98 -11.81 8.62 -0.32
CA LEU A 98 -11.44 10.00 -0.63
C LEU A 98 -12.52 10.70 -1.44
N ALA A 99 -13.14 11.74 -0.90
CA ALA A 99 -13.95 12.68 -1.68
C ALA A 99 -13.10 13.37 -2.78
N PRO A 100 -13.72 13.96 -3.81
CA PRO A 100 -12.99 14.75 -4.81
C PRO A 100 -12.12 15.83 -4.15
N GLY A 101 -10.85 15.90 -4.55
CA GLY A 101 -9.83 16.80 -3.99
C GLY A 101 -9.23 16.36 -2.65
N GLN A 102 -9.80 15.35 -1.98
CA GLN A 102 -9.32 14.89 -0.68
C GLN A 102 -8.01 14.11 -0.83
N THR A 103 -7.13 14.28 0.17
CA THR A 103 -5.86 13.56 0.28
C THR A 103 -5.85 12.67 1.52
N ALA A 104 -5.43 11.41 1.36
CA ALA A 104 -4.99 10.56 2.46
C ALA A 104 -3.47 10.56 2.53
N THR A 105 -2.95 10.39 3.74
CA THR A 105 -1.51 10.26 3.98
C THR A 105 -1.22 9.09 4.91
N LEU A 106 -0.03 8.52 4.75
CA LEU A 106 0.61 7.64 5.73
C LEU A 106 1.93 8.32 6.13
N ASP A 107 2.00 8.77 7.39
CA ASP A 107 3.22 9.31 7.98
C ASP A 107 4.01 8.19 8.66
N TYR A 108 4.99 7.64 7.93
CA TYR A 108 5.86 6.61 8.46
C TYR A 108 6.94 7.21 9.35
N LYS A 109 7.08 6.68 10.56
CA LYS A 109 8.21 6.94 11.45
C LYS A 109 8.47 5.70 12.30
N LYS A 110 9.54 4.97 12.02
CA LYS A 110 9.96 3.82 12.82
C LYS A 110 11.49 3.74 12.96
N PRO A 111 11.99 3.09 14.02
CA PRO A 111 13.39 2.73 14.12
C PRO A 111 13.83 1.90 12.90
N ILE A 112 15.04 2.16 12.41
CA ILE A 112 15.68 1.39 11.35
C ILE A 112 16.06 0.03 11.94
N SER A 113 15.52 -1.04 11.36
CA SER A 113 15.88 -2.40 11.73
C SER A 113 17.37 -2.63 11.41
N PRO A 114 18.12 -3.35 12.26
CA PRO A 114 19.53 -3.68 11.98
C PRO A 114 19.75 -4.42 10.65
N ARG A 115 18.72 -5.13 10.16
CA ARG A 115 18.76 -5.86 8.88
C ARG A 115 18.31 -5.00 7.69
N ALA A 116 17.78 -3.80 7.92
CA ALA A 116 17.19 -3.01 6.86
C ALA A 116 18.26 -2.38 5.95
N HIS A 117 18.10 -2.58 4.65
CA HIS A 117 18.85 -1.88 3.61
C HIS A 117 17.98 -0.84 2.90
N TRP A 118 16.67 -1.04 2.88
CA TRP A 118 15.74 -0.20 2.14
C TRP A 118 14.50 0.13 2.95
N LEU A 119 13.96 1.32 2.73
CA LEU A 119 12.56 1.65 3.03
C LEU A 119 11.78 1.60 1.72
N ALA A 120 10.78 0.73 1.65
CA ALA A 120 9.86 0.65 0.53
C ALA A 120 8.54 1.36 0.87
N THR A 121 8.03 2.13 -0.08
CA THR A 121 6.69 2.73 -0.03
C THR A 121 5.89 2.25 -1.21
N ARG A 122 4.59 2.00 -1.00
CA ARG A 122 3.68 1.50 -2.03
C ARG A 122 2.29 2.10 -1.86
N VAL A 123 1.62 2.37 -2.97
CA VAL A 123 0.17 2.55 -3.01
C VAL A 123 -0.41 1.39 -3.81
N TYR A 124 -1.07 0.49 -3.09
CA TYR A 124 -1.57 -0.78 -3.59
C TYR A 124 -3.09 -0.72 -3.72
N VAL A 125 -3.61 -1.17 -4.85
CA VAL A 125 -5.05 -1.25 -5.14
C VAL A 125 -5.45 -2.71 -5.11
N GLU A 126 -6.51 -3.02 -4.38
CA GLU A 126 -7.17 -4.33 -4.34
C GLU A 126 -8.59 -4.16 -4.87
N PRO A 127 -8.81 -4.40 -6.18
CA PRO A 127 -10.12 -4.25 -6.80
C PRO A 127 -11.21 -5.08 -6.12
N ASP A 128 -10.87 -6.30 -5.72
CA ASP A 128 -11.82 -7.32 -5.24
C ASP A 128 -11.78 -7.54 -3.72
N ALA A 129 -11.24 -6.60 -2.95
CA ALA A 129 -10.97 -6.78 -1.52
C ALA A 129 -12.17 -7.31 -0.69
N PHE A 130 -13.39 -6.84 -0.97
CA PHE A 130 -14.59 -7.34 -0.31
C PHE A 130 -14.96 -8.76 -0.75
N TYR A 131 -14.84 -9.09 -2.04
CA TYR A 131 -15.14 -10.43 -2.55
C TYR A 131 -14.15 -11.47 -2.02
N THR A 132 -12.87 -11.13 -1.92
CA THR A 132 -11.86 -11.97 -1.26
C THR A 132 -12.32 -12.39 0.14
N ARG A 133 -12.81 -11.44 0.95
CA ARG A 133 -13.32 -11.74 2.30
C ARG A 133 -14.58 -12.60 2.29
N ILE A 134 -15.44 -12.45 1.27
CA ILE A 134 -16.60 -13.33 1.10
C ILE A 134 -16.13 -14.76 0.79
N TYR A 135 -15.21 -14.94 -0.14
CA TYR A 135 -14.72 -16.27 -0.53
C TYR A 135 -13.99 -16.96 0.63
N GLU A 136 -13.19 -16.23 1.39
CA GLU A 136 -12.57 -16.71 2.63
C GLU A 136 -13.64 -17.21 3.61
N ALA A 137 -14.67 -16.40 3.90
CA ALA A 137 -15.74 -16.78 4.81
C ALA A 137 -16.60 -17.95 4.30
N LEU A 138 -16.84 -18.02 2.99
CA LEU A 138 -17.56 -19.14 2.39
C LEU A 138 -16.79 -20.45 2.61
N LEU A 139 -15.46 -20.46 2.45
CA LEU A 139 -14.65 -21.68 2.66
C LEU A 139 -14.61 -22.17 4.11
N GLU A 140 -15.05 -21.36 5.07
CA GLU A 140 -15.25 -21.78 6.47
C GLU A 140 -16.60 -22.48 6.70
N MET A 141 -17.53 -22.39 5.75
CA MET A 141 -18.85 -23.01 5.81
C MET A 141 -18.82 -24.43 5.23
N ASP A 142 -19.72 -25.29 5.72
CA ASP A 142 -19.90 -26.64 5.19
C ASP A 142 -20.52 -26.58 3.77
N MET A 143 -19.86 -27.22 2.81
CA MET A 143 -20.28 -27.28 1.40
C MET A 143 -19.72 -28.52 0.71
N ASP A 144 -20.29 -28.88 -0.43
CA ASP A 144 -19.74 -29.96 -1.25
C ASP A 144 -18.40 -29.57 -1.91
N GLU A 145 -17.63 -30.58 -2.29
CA GLU A 145 -16.28 -30.39 -2.83
C GLU A 145 -16.28 -29.61 -4.17
N GLN A 146 -17.34 -29.71 -4.95
CA GLN A 146 -17.44 -29.00 -6.23
C GLN A 146 -17.62 -27.50 -6.00
N GLY A 147 -18.50 -27.12 -5.07
CA GLY A 147 -18.68 -25.75 -4.60
C GLY A 147 -17.39 -25.19 -4.01
N ALA A 148 -16.74 -25.94 -3.12
CA ALA A 148 -15.48 -25.54 -2.50
C ALA A 148 -14.39 -25.26 -3.54
N GLN A 149 -14.31 -26.09 -4.58
CA GLN A 149 -13.34 -25.90 -5.66
C GLN A 149 -13.57 -24.59 -6.42
N LEU A 150 -14.82 -24.28 -6.78
CA LEU A 150 -15.16 -23.01 -7.45
C LEU A 150 -14.84 -21.79 -6.58
N ILE A 151 -15.09 -21.87 -5.27
CA ILE A 151 -14.76 -20.77 -4.35
C ILE A 151 -13.24 -20.60 -4.21
N ARG A 152 -12.47 -21.69 -4.16
CA ARG A 152 -10.98 -21.60 -4.16
C ARG A 152 -10.44 -20.96 -5.44
N GLU A 153 -11.04 -21.26 -6.58
CA GLU A 153 -10.68 -20.64 -7.86
C GLU A 153 -10.97 -19.14 -7.86
N ALA A 154 -12.18 -18.75 -7.41
CA ALA A 154 -12.57 -17.35 -7.29
C ALA A 154 -11.68 -16.58 -6.30
N LEU A 155 -11.33 -17.19 -5.15
CA LEU A 155 -10.39 -16.62 -4.19
C LEU A 155 -8.99 -16.43 -4.79
N ALA A 156 -8.51 -17.40 -5.56
CA ALA A 156 -7.22 -17.29 -6.23
C ALA A 156 -7.21 -16.21 -7.32
N GLU A 157 -8.33 -16.01 -8.03
CA GLU A 157 -8.50 -14.90 -8.97
C GLU A 157 -8.52 -13.54 -8.26
N SER A 158 -9.35 -13.39 -7.23
CA SER A 158 -9.49 -12.14 -6.48
C SER A 158 -8.19 -11.74 -5.76
N ALA A 159 -7.44 -12.72 -5.24
CA ALA A 159 -6.14 -12.48 -4.61
C ALA A 159 -5.07 -11.98 -5.61
N ARG A 160 -5.22 -12.29 -6.90
CA ARG A 160 -4.29 -11.86 -7.97
C ARG A 160 -4.69 -10.57 -8.66
N SER A 161 -5.87 -10.01 -8.38
CA SER A 161 -6.35 -8.81 -9.05
C SER A 161 -5.69 -7.51 -8.55
N GLY A 162 -5.00 -7.58 -7.42
CA GLY A 162 -4.33 -6.42 -6.84
C GLY A 162 -3.07 -5.97 -7.61
N TYR A 163 -2.80 -4.67 -7.59
CA TYR A 163 -1.66 -4.08 -8.28
C TYR A 163 -1.20 -2.77 -7.65
N SER A 164 0.04 -2.38 -7.94
CA SER A 164 0.62 -1.13 -7.45
C SER A 164 0.44 0.02 -8.45
N ILE A 165 -0.07 1.15 -7.99
CA ILE A 165 -0.12 2.38 -8.79
C ILE A 165 1.10 3.28 -8.56
N HIS A 166 1.77 3.11 -7.42
CA HIS A 166 3.03 3.79 -7.08
C HIS A 166 3.90 2.87 -6.22
N GLU A 167 5.19 2.80 -6.53
CA GLU A 167 6.21 2.16 -5.70
C GLU A 167 7.48 3.00 -5.71
N LYS A 168 8.15 3.05 -4.55
CA LYS A 168 9.45 3.70 -4.43
C LYS A 168 10.27 3.05 -3.32
N ARG A 169 11.57 2.97 -3.52
CA ARG A 169 12.54 2.47 -2.52
C ARG A 169 13.53 3.58 -2.20
N TYR A 170 13.89 3.66 -0.92
CA TYR A 170 14.88 4.60 -0.41
C TYR A 170 15.98 3.83 0.30
N PRO A 171 17.26 4.12 0.03
CA PRO A 171 18.37 3.49 0.73
C PRO A 171 18.35 3.93 2.20
N LEU A 172 18.41 2.95 3.10
CA LEU A 172 18.70 3.18 4.51
C LEU A 172 20.19 2.96 4.67
N GLY A 173 20.96 4.07 4.68
CA GLY A 173 22.41 4.02 4.78
C GLY A 173 22.83 3.13 5.94
N LYS A 174 23.72 2.17 5.69
CA LYS A 174 24.42 1.50 6.77
C LYS A 174 25.22 2.57 7.51
N ASN A 175 25.03 2.69 8.81
CA ASN A 175 26.09 3.27 9.62
C ASN A 175 27.25 2.29 9.51
N ASP A 176 28.15 2.52 8.56
CA ASP A 176 29.48 1.92 8.54
C ASP A 176 30.25 2.52 9.73
N ASN A 177 29.90 2.11 10.95
CA ASN A 177 30.74 2.30 12.11
C ASN A 177 31.86 1.25 12.06
N GLY A 178 32.77 1.47 11.11
CA GLY A 178 34.07 0.81 11.00
C GLY A 178 35.16 1.87 11.06
N HIS A 179 35.52 2.28 12.28
CA HIS A 179 36.84 2.79 12.64
C HIS A 179 37.37 4.06 11.93
N LEU A 180 37.17 5.23 12.54
CA LEU A 180 38.13 6.33 12.47
C LEU A 180 38.32 6.90 13.87
N GLY A 181 39.38 6.45 14.55
CA GLY A 181 39.91 7.13 15.73
C GLY A 181 40.36 8.56 15.37
N PRO A 182 40.43 9.48 16.35
CA PRO A 182 40.73 10.87 16.07
C PRO A 182 42.15 11.01 15.51
N ALA A 183 42.24 11.40 14.23
CA ALA A 183 43.48 11.86 13.63
C ALA A 183 43.90 13.18 14.30
N ARG A 184 44.83 13.09 15.25
CA ARG A 184 45.60 14.25 15.73
C ARG A 184 46.41 14.80 14.55
N ILE A 185 46.01 15.94 14.01
CA ILE A 185 46.92 16.75 13.20
C ILE A 185 47.65 17.69 14.17
N LYS A 186 48.93 17.39 14.39
CA LYS A 186 49.87 18.28 15.07
C LYS A 186 50.04 19.55 14.24
N SER A 187 49.95 20.70 14.89
CA SER A 187 50.49 21.94 14.37
C SER A 187 52.01 21.81 14.19
N ALA A 188 52.50 22.25 13.04
CA ALA A 188 53.90 22.58 12.84
C ALA A 188 53.96 23.96 12.20
N ARG A 189 54.67 24.81 12.94
CA ARG A 189 55.19 26.17 12.71
C ARG A 189 55.22 26.67 11.27
#